data_AF-A0A7J7V1H2-F1
#
_entry.id   AF-A0A7J7V1H2-F1
#
_cell.length_a   1.000
_cell.length_b   1.000
_cell.length_c   1.000
_cell.angle_alpha   90.00
_cell.angle_beta   90.00
_cell.angle_gamma   90.00
#
_symmetry.space_group_name_H-M   'P 1'
#
loop_
_entity.id
_entity.type
_entity.pdbx_description
1 polymer ?
#
loop_
_entity_poly.entity_id
_entity_poly.type
_entity_poly.pdbx_seq_one_letter_code
_entity_poly.pdbx_strand_id
1 'polypeptide(L)'
;MAGRGPAAGGGPLEARCLERIVEALRLLLSPGGSGSSSLQITKHEVLLATLKSNLSALEATFLKDPHWKKLQQLRDGIASRAEWPRHSVDVTWSFSAQTLLLLLCLKETMVHLAADFNPGKPNPKTPEAAPALSPDTLSISQQKTVQAALQFVVTLGVCPYLMPGVGVPLRHRTEFGAVVQDVVCLDAAPDATRRLYTSCRVLLSVAQHASLGSLIFCRHFGDVAAGLCQLGFCPTKRKSLKPEEEVLTEEERALSREALRDILDQVYQPLAVRELLILQGGPPQSCTDTKTQARSRAPAWLRRLCGQLLSERLMRPSGVQAVVRGILEGAGAGVAGGSDAEATAADWKKCDLIAKILASCPQQSLSPEDYYRGTCPQILDLFHFQDKLTARQFQRVATTTFLTMSRERPQLAAKYLLQPMLAPLLRCVKTAEIPESDLVPGTILVTEEELSTCIEDIFKSTAPRQEIRETSGMVELIEQLTG
;
A
#
# COMPACT_ATOMS: atom_id res chain seq x y z
N MET A 1 -33.77 14.94 -43.03
CA MET A 1 -34.37 15.62 -41.86
C MET A 1 -34.98 14.59 -40.94
N ALA A 2 -34.33 14.32 -39.81
CA ALA A 2 -34.94 13.77 -38.60
C ALA A 2 -33.99 14.19 -37.46
N GLY A 3 -34.39 15.21 -36.71
CA GLY A 3 -33.56 15.86 -35.72
C GLY A 3 -33.26 14.94 -34.55
N ARG A 4 -31.98 14.85 -34.18
CA ARG A 4 -31.57 14.47 -32.82
C ARG A 4 -32.17 15.50 -31.86
N GLY A 5 -33.10 15.06 -31.02
CA GLY A 5 -33.59 15.86 -29.91
C GLY A 5 -32.42 16.25 -28.97
N PRO A 6 -32.53 17.38 -28.26
CA PRO A 6 -31.46 17.86 -27.39
C PRO A 6 -31.28 16.88 -26.23
N ALA A 7 -30.02 16.46 -26.01
CA ALA A 7 -29.63 15.77 -24.80
C ALA A 7 -30.00 16.66 -23.60
N ALA A 8 -30.98 16.23 -22.81
CA ALA A 8 -31.42 16.95 -21.63
C ALA A 8 -30.25 17.03 -20.63
N GLY A 9 -29.91 18.24 -20.18
CA GLY A 9 -28.80 18.50 -19.27
C GLY A 9 -29.00 17.89 -17.88
N GLY A 10 -28.40 16.72 -17.63
CA GLY A 10 -28.36 16.04 -16.34
C GLY A 10 -27.36 16.62 -15.34
N GLY A 11 -26.29 17.27 -15.83
CA GLY A 11 -25.17 17.77 -15.01
C GLY A 11 -25.54 18.59 -13.75
N PRO A 12 -26.49 19.56 -13.79
CA PRO A 12 -26.84 20.36 -12.61
C PRO A 12 -27.59 19.57 -11.53
N LEU A 13 -28.38 18.55 -11.93
CA LEU A 13 -29.19 17.73 -11.02
C LEU A 13 -28.38 16.61 -10.38
N GLU A 14 -27.29 16.18 -11.01
CA GLU A 14 -26.36 15.19 -10.49
C GLU A 14 -25.31 15.82 -9.57
N ALA A 15 -24.84 17.03 -9.88
CA ALA A 15 -23.98 17.81 -8.98
C ALA A 15 -24.66 18.07 -7.62
N ARG A 16 -25.95 18.44 -7.64
CA ARG A 16 -26.76 18.55 -6.42
C ARG A 16 -26.90 17.23 -5.67
N CYS A 17 -26.93 16.09 -6.38
CA CYS A 17 -27.00 14.77 -5.75
C CYS A 17 -25.70 14.45 -5.00
N LEU A 18 -24.53 14.78 -5.59
CA LEU A 18 -23.23 14.63 -4.94
C LEU A 18 -23.14 15.44 -3.64
N GLU A 19 -23.57 16.70 -3.67
CA GLU A 19 -23.61 17.55 -2.48
C GLU A 19 -24.48 16.95 -1.37
N ARG A 20 -25.65 16.42 -1.70
CA ARG A 20 -26.54 15.75 -0.75
C ARG A 20 -25.95 14.47 -0.17
N ILE A 21 -25.19 13.69 -0.95
CA ILE A 21 -24.50 12.51 -0.43
C ILE A 21 -23.44 12.92 0.60
N VAL A 22 -22.67 13.98 0.30
CA VAL A 22 -21.68 14.50 1.26
C VAL A 22 -22.37 15.07 2.50
N GLU A 23 -23.51 15.73 2.37
CA GLU A 23 -24.32 16.20 3.49
C GLU A 23 -24.84 15.02 4.34
N ALA A 24 -25.31 13.93 3.70
CA ALA A 24 -25.68 12.68 4.38
C ALA A 24 -24.53 12.12 5.22
N LEU A 25 -23.33 12.08 4.63
CA LEU A 25 -22.11 11.65 5.32
C LEU A 25 -21.80 12.58 6.50
N ARG A 26 -21.92 13.91 6.35
CA ARG A 26 -21.71 14.85 7.47
C ARG A 26 -22.71 14.64 8.60
N LEU A 27 -23.98 14.42 8.28
CA LEU A 27 -25.01 14.13 9.28
C LEU A 27 -24.67 12.85 10.06
N LEU A 28 -24.26 11.81 9.35
CA LEU A 28 -23.87 10.55 9.96
C LEU A 28 -22.61 10.71 10.86
N LEU A 29 -21.67 11.56 10.46
CA LEU A 29 -20.40 11.79 11.13
C LEU A 29 -20.44 12.90 12.19
N SER A 30 -21.58 13.54 12.40
CA SER A 30 -21.69 14.69 13.28
C SER A 30 -21.35 14.30 14.73
N PRO A 31 -20.48 15.06 15.43
CA PRO A 31 -20.24 14.84 16.83
C PRO A 31 -21.55 15.09 17.57
N GLY A 32 -22.08 14.08 18.26
CA GLY A 32 -23.40 14.14 18.87
C GLY A 32 -23.54 15.37 19.77
N GLY A 33 -24.67 16.08 19.65
CA GLY A 33 -25.03 17.21 20.51
C GLY A 33 -25.48 16.76 21.90
N SER A 34 -24.67 15.97 22.61
CA SER A 34 -25.01 15.53 23.96
C SER A 34 -24.49 16.52 24.99
N GLY A 35 -25.27 17.56 25.27
CA GLY A 35 -25.15 18.42 26.45
C GLY A 35 -25.63 17.74 27.74
N SER A 36 -25.36 16.44 27.94
CA SER A 36 -25.74 15.73 29.17
C SER A 36 -24.56 15.65 30.13
N SER A 37 -24.50 16.64 31.02
CA SER A 37 -23.72 16.66 32.25
C SER A 37 -24.30 15.64 33.27
N SER A 38 -24.13 14.35 32.99
CA SER A 38 -24.41 13.27 33.95
C SER A 38 -23.12 12.53 34.29
N LEU A 39 -22.80 12.48 35.57
CA LEU A 39 -21.49 12.17 36.15
C LEU A 39 -21.04 10.70 36.06
N GLN A 40 -21.68 9.84 35.27
CA GLN A 40 -21.35 8.40 35.22
C GLN A 40 -21.53 7.71 33.85
N ILE A 41 -21.62 8.44 32.73
CA ILE A 41 -21.69 7.79 31.41
C ILE A 41 -20.28 7.38 30.97
N THR A 42 -20.07 6.09 30.68
CA THR A 42 -18.78 5.62 30.16
C THR A 42 -18.55 6.17 28.75
N LYS A 43 -17.28 6.41 28.37
CA LYS A 43 -16.95 6.91 27.01
C LYS A 43 -17.54 6.03 25.88
N HIS A 44 -17.74 4.74 26.14
CA HIS A 44 -18.33 3.76 25.24
C HIS A 44 -19.84 3.99 24.99
N GLU A 45 -20.61 4.24 26.06
CA GLU A 45 -22.04 4.49 25.97
C GLU A 45 -22.35 5.80 25.24
N VAL A 46 -21.52 6.83 25.45
CA VAL A 46 -21.62 8.10 24.71
C VAL A 46 -21.42 7.86 23.21
N LEU A 47 -20.45 7.02 22.83
CA LEU A 47 -20.20 6.68 21.44
C LEU A 47 -21.38 5.94 20.81
N LEU A 48 -21.87 4.87 21.45
CA LEU A 48 -23.02 4.11 20.95
C LEU A 48 -24.27 4.97 20.83
N ALA A 49 -24.56 5.80 21.83
CA ALA A 49 -25.68 6.74 21.80
C ALA A 49 -25.54 7.73 20.64
N THR A 50 -24.32 8.23 20.40
CA THR A 50 -24.04 9.14 19.28
C THR A 50 -24.27 8.44 17.93
N LEU A 51 -23.70 7.25 17.71
CA LEU A 51 -23.88 6.50 16.47
C LEU A 51 -25.36 6.17 16.20
N LYS A 52 -26.09 5.75 17.24
CA LYS A 52 -27.52 5.47 17.17
C LYS A 52 -28.34 6.72 16.85
N SER A 53 -28.03 7.83 17.51
CA SER A 53 -28.66 9.14 17.25
C SER A 53 -28.43 9.56 15.80
N ASN A 54 -27.20 9.48 15.31
CA ASN A 54 -26.84 9.87 13.94
C ASN A 54 -27.56 9.01 12.88
N LEU A 55 -27.64 7.69 13.10
CA LEU A 55 -28.42 6.79 12.26
C LEU A 55 -29.91 7.18 12.22
N SER A 56 -30.50 7.45 13.39
CA SER A 56 -31.91 7.84 13.48
C SER A 56 -32.18 9.20 12.83
N ALA A 57 -31.25 10.15 12.95
CA ALA A 57 -31.35 11.46 12.32
C ALA A 57 -31.31 11.33 10.80
N LEU A 58 -30.41 10.50 10.27
CA LEU A 58 -30.33 10.23 8.83
C LEU A 58 -31.64 9.63 8.28
N GLU A 59 -32.17 8.57 8.91
CA GLU A 59 -33.45 7.99 8.47
C GLU A 59 -34.62 8.98 8.60
N ALA A 60 -34.64 9.79 9.67
CA ALA A 60 -35.65 10.83 9.84
C ALA A 60 -35.57 11.90 8.73
N THR A 61 -34.37 12.27 8.26
CA THR A 61 -34.22 13.21 7.13
C THR A 61 -34.75 12.62 5.83
N PHE A 62 -34.53 11.34 5.56
CA PHE A 62 -35.08 10.68 4.37
C PHE A 62 -36.61 10.61 4.38
N LEU A 63 -37.23 10.44 5.54
CA LEU A 63 -38.69 10.37 5.69
C LEU A 63 -39.39 11.73 5.58
N LYS A 64 -38.77 12.80 6.09
CA LYS A 64 -39.43 14.10 6.29
C LYS A 64 -39.22 15.07 5.13
N ASP A 65 -38.09 15.01 4.44
CA ASP A 65 -37.71 16.05 3.47
C ASP A 65 -37.74 15.50 2.02
N PRO A 66 -38.64 16.00 1.15
CA PRO A 66 -38.76 15.54 -0.23
C PRO A 66 -37.49 15.79 -1.06
N HIS A 67 -36.61 16.71 -0.66
CA HIS A 67 -35.36 16.98 -1.35
C HIS A 67 -34.37 15.80 -1.27
N TRP A 68 -34.57 14.87 -0.34
CA TRP A 68 -33.73 13.68 -0.16
C TRP A 68 -34.22 12.45 -0.91
N LYS A 69 -35.41 12.53 -1.53
CA LYS A 69 -36.06 11.40 -2.19
C LYS A 69 -35.21 10.79 -3.32
N LYS A 70 -34.48 11.61 -4.08
CA LYS A 70 -33.56 11.13 -5.14
C LYS A 70 -32.42 10.30 -4.55
N LEU A 71 -31.80 10.79 -3.46
CA LEU A 71 -30.75 10.05 -2.76
C LEU A 71 -31.29 8.77 -2.13
N GLN A 72 -32.47 8.82 -1.52
CA GLN A 72 -33.13 7.64 -0.97
C GLN A 72 -33.37 6.58 -2.05
N GLN A 73 -33.89 6.95 -3.21
CA GLN A 73 -34.09 6.03 -4.34
C GLN A 73 -32.78 5.43 -4.84
N LEU A 74 -31.72 6.23 -4.97
CA LEU A 74 -30.39 5.74 -5.36
C LEU A 74 -29.85 4.75 -4.31
N ARG A 75 -29.97 5.10 -3.02
CA ARG A 75 -29.57 4.28 -1.89
C ARG A 75 -30.30 2.94 -1.90
N ASP A 76 -31.62 2.96 -2.06
CA ASP A 76 -32.46 1.76 -2.05
C ASP A 76 -32.19 0.88 -3.28
N GLY A 77 -31.94 1.50 -4.44
CA GLY A 77 -31.55 0.80 -5.67
C GLY A 77 -30.17 0.16 -5.59
N ILE A 78 -29.19 0.78 -4.92
CA ILE A 78 -27.89 0.15 -4.66
C ILE A 78 -28.05 -0.96 -3.62
N ALA A 79 -28.82 -0.71 -2.57
CA ALA A 79 -29.03 -1.66 -1.49
C ALA A 79 -29.74 -2.94 -1.95
N SER A 80 -30.65 -2.86 -2.92
CA SER A 80 -31.32 -4.04 -3.48
C SER A 80 -30.37 -4.91 -4.31
N ARG A 81 -29.39 -4.30 -4.99
CA ARG A 81 -28.37 -5.02 -5.79
C ARG A 81 -27.23 -5.62 -4.97
N ALA A 82 -27.01 -5.10 -3.76
CA ALA A 82 -25.81 -5.38 -2.98
C ALA A 82 -25.84 -6.70 -2.19
N GLU A 83 -27.00 -7.34 -2.05
CA GLU A 83 -27.20 -8.65 -1.40
C GLU A 83 -26.44 -8.87 -0.06
N TRP A 84 -26.18 -7.81 0.72
CA TRP A 84 -25.54 -7.94 2.04
C TRP A 84 -26.43 -7.48 3.20
N PRO A 85 -26.18 -7.97 4.43
CA PRO A 85 -27.02 -7.63 5.58
C PRO A 85 -26.77 -6.20 6.06
N ARG A 86 -27.81 -5.37 5.99
CA ARG A 86 -27.76 -3.92 6.28
C ARG A 86 -28.08 -3.56 7.72
N HIS A 87 -28.88 -4.40 8.37
CA HIS A 87 -29.35 -4.18 9.73
C HIS A 87 -28.77 -5.25 10.63
N SER A 88 -28.24 -4.81 11.75
CA SER A 88 -27.82 -5.68 12.84
C SER A 88 -28.30 -5.06 14.15
N VAL A 89 -28.42 -5.90 15.18
CA VAL A 89 -28.54 -5.45 16.57
C VAL A 89 -27.29 -4.63 16.96
N ASP A 90 -26.15 -4.91 16.33
CA ASP A 90 -24.95 -4.12 16.47
C ASP A 90 -25.09 -2.77 15.77
N VAL A 91 -25.13 -1.71 16.57
CA VAL A 91 -25.19 -0.31 16.12
C VAL A 91 -23.95 0.06 15.32
N THR A 92 -22.78 -0.45 15.67
CA THR A 92 -21.53 -0.15 14.97
C THR A 92 -21.55 -0.71 13.56
N TRP A 93 -22.03 -1.94 13.37
CA TRP A 93 -22.21 -2.53 12.04
C TRP A 93 -23.24 -1.77 11.23
N SER A 94 -24.40 -1.47 11.82
CA SER A 94 -25.45 -0.71 11.13
C SER A 94 -24.94 0.66 10.67
N PHE A 95 -24.12 1.33 11.49
CA PHE A 95 -23.44 2.56 11.13
C PHE A 95 -22.46 2.38 9.97
N SER A 96 -21.56 1.38 10.06
CA SER A 96 -20.61 1.07 8.98
C SER A 96 -21.32 0.72 7.67
N ALA A 97 -22.38 -0.08 7.72
CA ALA A 97 -23.15 -0.49 6.55
C ALA A 97 -23.83 0.70 5.86
N GLN A 98 -24.42 1.63 6.63
CA GLN A 98 -24.99 2.85 6.05
C GLN A 98 -23.92 3.77 5.46
N THR A 99 -22.76 3.88 6.12
CA THR A 99 -21.63 4.68 5.59
C THR A 99 -21.12 4.10 4.27
N LEU A 100 -20.92 2.77 4.20
CA LEU A 100 -20.51 2.04 3.00
C LEU A 100 -21.50 2.24 1.84
N LEU A 101 -22.80 2.21 2.15
CA LEU A 101 -23.85 2.42 1.15
C LEU A 101 -23.84 3.85 0.60
N LEU A 102 -23.65 4.86 1.45
CA LEU A 102 -23.49 6.25 1.01
C LEU A 102 -22.23 6.46 0.18
N LEU A 103 -21.12 5.77 0.49
CA LEU A 103 -19.89 5.80 -0.32
C LEU A 103 -20.10 5.17 -1.71
N LEU A 104 -20.93 4.12 -1.82
CA LEU A 104 -21.32 3.58 -3.13
C LEU A 104 -22.23 4.53 -3.90
N CYS A 105 -23.19 5.19 -3.22
CA CYS A 105 -23.99 6.23 -3.85
C CYS A 105 -23.09 7.35 -4.40
N LEU A 106 -22.05 7.73 -3.65
CA LEU A 106 -21.06 8.72 -4.06
C LEU A 106 -20.32 8.25 -5.31
N LYS A 107 -19.79 7.01 -5.30
CA LYS A 107 -19.11 6.41 -6.45
C LYS A 107 -19.99 6.45 -7.71
N GLU A 108 -21.21 5.91 -7.65
CA GLU A 108 -22.13 5.86 -8.80
C GLU A 108 -22.43 7.27 -9.34
N THR A 109 -22.69 8.23 -8.44
CA THR A 109 -22.95 9.63 -8.83
C THR A 109 -21.74 10.25 -9.51
N MET A 110 -20.53 9.99 -9.02
CA MET A 110 -19.29 10.50 -9.61
C MET A 110 -19.01 9.86 -10.98
N VAL A 111 -19.28 8.56 -11.15
CA VAL A 111 -19.17 7.88 -12.45
C VAL A 111 -20.13 8.49 -13.48
N HIS A 112 -21.37 8.76 -13.10
CA HIS A 112 -22.33 9.42 -13.99
C HIS A 112 -21.90 10.84 -14.37
N LEU A 113 -21.45 11.63 -13.39
CA LEU A 113 -20.91 12.98 -13.63
C LEU A 113 -19.71 12.98 -14.58
N ALA A 114 -18.80 12.01 -14.43
CA ALA A 114 -17.65 11.86 -15.32
C ALA A 114 -18.06 11.42 -16.73
N ALA A 115 -19.05 10.54 -16.87
CA ALA A 115 -19.55 10.08 -18.17
C ALA A 115 -20.25 11.19 -18.97
N ASP A 116 -20.94 12.10 -18.28
CA ASP A 116 -21.63 13.24 -18.89
C ASP A 116 -20.68 14.42 -19.21
N PHE A 117 -19.45 14.37 -18.71
CA PHE A 117 -18.47 15.43 -18.90
C PHE A 117 -17.77 15.34 -20.27
N ASN A 118 -18.02 16.34 -21.11
CA ASN A 118 -17.27 16.56 -22.35
C ASN A 118 -16.43 17.84 -22.23
N PRO A 119 -15.11 17.75 -21.99
CA PRO A 119 -14.27 18.94 -21.97
C PRO A 119 -14.31 19.60 -23.36
N GLY A 120 -14.64 20.89 -23.40
CA GLY A 120 -14.55 21.68 -24.63
C GLY A 120 -13.12 21.67 -25.17
N LYS A 121 -12.96 21.76 -26.50
CA LYS A 121 -11.62 21.82 -27.12
C LYS A 121 -10.84 22.98 -26.49
N PRO A 122 -9.57 22.79 -26.10
CA PRO A 122 -8.75 23.86 -25.54
C PRO A 122 -8.70 25.02 -26.53
N ASN A 123 -9.05 26.22 -26.06
CA ASN A 123 -9.10 27.39 -26.92
C ASN A 123 -7.66 27.86 -27.19
N PRO A 124 -7.15 27.82 -28.43
CA PRO A 124 -5.76 28.18 -28.73
C PRO A 124 -5.44 29.65 -28.45
N LYS A 125 -6.45 30.51 -28.21
CA LYS A 125 -6.28 31.93 -27.89
C LYS A 125 -5.96 32.21 -26.41
N THR A 126 -6.11 31.23 -25.51
CA THR A 126 -5.82 31.37 -24.07
C THR A 126 -5.12 30.10 -23.55
N PRO A 127 -3.86 29.85 -23.96
CA PRO A 127 -3.10 28.65 -23.54
C PRO A 127 -2.80 28.62 -22.03
N GLU A 128 -2.93 29.73 -21.31
CA GLU A 128 -2.79 29.82 -19.84
C GLU A 128 -4.06 29.42 -19.06
N ALA A 129 -5.22 29.26 -19.73
CA ALA A 129 -6.43 28.82 -19.04
C ALA A 129 -6.32 27.33 -18.70
N ALA A 130 -6.22 27.02 -17.40
CA ALA A 130 -6.25 25.65 -16.91
C ALA A 130 -7.49 24.92 -17.45
N PRO A 131 -7.34 23.66 -17.93
CA PRO A 131 -8.48 22.89 -18.41
C PRO A 131 -9.54 22.78 -17.32
N ALA A 132 -10.81 22.83 -17.72
CA ALA A 132 -11.93 22.73 -16.79
C ALA A 132 -11.81 21.45 -15.97
N LEU A 133 -11.87 21.57 -14.64
CA LEU A 133 -11.85 20.42 -13.74
C LEU A 133 -13.07 19.54 -14.01
N SER A 134 -12.83 18.24 -14.03
CA SER A 134 -13.90 17.27 -14.21
C SER A 134 -14.88 17.34 -13.03
N PRO A 135 -16.21 17.26 -13.27
CA PRO A 135 -17.25 17.46 -12.26
C PRO A 135 -17.29 16.39 -11.17
N ASP A 136 -16.58 15.27 -11.35
CA ASP A 136 -16.33 14.23 -10.35
C ASP A 136 -15.15 14.59 -9.40
N THR A 137 -14.55 15.78 -9.53
CA THR A 137 -13.49 16.22 -8.63
C THR A 137 -14.10 16.77 -7.34
N LEU A 138 -13.83 16.09 -6.21
CA LEU A 138 -14.26 16.54 -4.89
C LEU A 138 -13.48 17.77 -4.43
N SER A 139 -14.19 18.78 -3.90
CA SER A 139 -13.58 19.90 -3.19
C SER A 139 -12.85 19.45 -1.92
N ILE A 140 -11.94 20.27 -1.40
CA ILE A 140 -11.17 19.98 -0.17
C ILE A 140 -12.10 19.66 1.02
N SER A 141 -13.22 20.37 1.15
CA SER A 141 -14.19 20.13 2.23
C SER A 141 -14.93 18.79 2.08
N GLN A 142 -15.25 18.40 0.85
CA GLN A 142 -15.88 17.11 0.53
C GLN A 142 -14.87 15.98 0.75
N GLN A 143 -13.63 16.13 0.28
CA GLN A 143 -12.55 15.17 0.52
C GLN A 143 -12.32 14.92 2.01
N LYS A 144 -12.28 15.96 2.85
CA LYS A 144 -12.18 15.80 4.32
C LYS A 144 -13.33 15.00 4.90
N THR A 145 -14.55 15.25 4.42
CA THR A 145 -15.74 14.51 4.87
C THR A 145 -15.65 13.04 4.46
N VAL A 146 -15.27 12.76 3.21
CA VAL A 146 -15.11 11.39 2.70
C VAL A 146 -13.96 10.66 3.40
N GLN A 147 -12.83 11.34 3.65
CA GLN A 147 -11.73 10.78 4.44
C GLN A 147 -12.16 10.41 5.86
N ALA A 148 -12.96 11.26 6.52
CA ALA A 148 -13.52 10.93 7.82
C ALA A 148 -14.46 9.72 7.74
N ALA A 149 -15.34 9.66 6.73
CA ALA A 149 -16.22 8.50 6.49
C ALA A 149 -15.42 7.20 6.32
N LEU A 150 -14.37 7.24 5.48
CA LEU A 150 -13.46 6.10 5.26
C LEU A 150 -12.75 5.68 6.54
N GLN A 151 -12.28 6.65 7.35
CA GLN A 151 -11.67 6.36 8.65
C GLN A 151 -12.66 5.60 9.56
N PHE A 152 -13.92 6.02 9.65
CA PHE A 152 -14.92 5.31 10.44
C PHE A 152 -15.23 3.92 9.89
N VAL A 153 -15.37 3.78 8.57
CA VAL A 153 -15.58 2.48 7.92
C VAL A 153 -14.43 1.52 8.20
N VAL A 154 -13.18 1.97 8.14
CA VAL A 154 -12.03 1.12 8.44
C VAL A 154 -11.97 0.79 9.93
N THR A 155 -12.20 1.79 10.79
CA THR A 155 -12.11 1.66 12.25
C THR A 155 -13.24 0.79 12.84
N LEU A 156 -14.45 0.80 12.26
CA LEU A 156 -15.62 0.05 12.75
C LEU A 156 -15.97 -1.16 11.87
N GLY A 157 -15.63 -1.12 10.58
CA GLY A 157 -16.01 -2.09 9.55
C GLY A 157 -14.90 -3.06 9.15
N VAL A 158 -13.63 -2.77 9.45
CA VAL A 158 -12.49 -3.62 9.07
C VAL A 158 -11.70 -4.04 10.30
N CYS A 159 -11.06 -3.08 10.98
CA CYS A 159 -10.10 -3.37 12.04
C CYS A 159 -10.64 -4.23 13.21
N PRO A 160 -11.89 -4.06 13.69
CA PRO A 160 -12.42 -4.87 14.79
C PRO A 160 -12.57 -6.35 14.45
N TYR A 161 -12.69 -6.67 13.16
CA TYR A 161 -12.90 -8.03 12.67
C TYR A 161 -11.59 -8.71 12.23
N LEU A 162 -10.45 -8.02 12.34
CA LEU A 162 -9.13 -8.61 12.11
C LEU A 162 -8.72 -9.47 13.32
N MET A 163 -8.16 -10.65 13.04
CA MET A 163 -7.62 -11.52 14.08
C MET A 163 -6.44 -10.85 14.80
N PRO A 164 -6.19 -11.18 16.08
CA PRO A 164 -5.02 -10.69 16.81
C PRO A 164 -3.72 -10.93 16.04
N GLY A 165 -2.94 -9.87 15.83
CA GLY A 165 -1.68 -9.89 15.08
C GLY A 165 -1.84 -9.76 13.55
N VAL A 166 -3.06 -9.64 13.03
CA VAL A 166 -3.31 -9.28 11.63
C VAL A 166 -3.61 -7.78 11.55
N GLY A 167 -2.80 -7.03 10.79
CA GLY A 167 -2.89 -5.56 10.76
C GLY A 167 -2.28 -4.88 11.99
N VAL A 168 -2.33 -3.55 12.02
CA VAL A 168 -1.89 -2.77 13.20
C VAL A 168 -3.11 -2.48 14.07
N PRO A 169 -3.14 -2.96 15.34
CA PRO A 169 -4.29 -2.76 16.22
C PRO A 169 -4.64 -1.27 16.42
N LEU A 170 -5.94 -0.96 16.48
CA LEU A 170 -6.44 0.42 16.63
C LEU A 170 -5.89 1.13 17.87
N ARG A 171 -5.72 0.42 18.98
CA ARG A 171 -5.13 0.93 20.24
C ARG A 171 -3.73 1.55 20.07
N HIS A 172 -3.00 1.19 19.02
CA HIS A 172 -1.67 1.74 18.74
C HIS A 172 -1.72 2.91 17.77
N ARG A 173 -2.88 3.22 17.21
CA ARG A 173 -3.08 4.28 16.20
C ARG A 173 -3.73 5.50 16.81
N THR A 174 -4.68 5.31 17.72
CA THR A 174 -5.40 6.39 18.38
C THR A 174 -5.76 6.00 19.81
N GLU A 175 -5.82 6.98 20.71
CA GLU A 175 -6.35 6.79 22.08
C GLU A 175 -7.81 6.33 22.07
N PHE A 176 -8.54 6.67 21.01
CA PHE A 176 -9.90 6.24 20.74
C PHE A 176 -10.01 4.76 20.32
N GLY A 177 -8.90 4.15 19.89
CA GLY A 177 -8.90 2.78 19.36
C GLY A 177 -9.25 1.71 20.39
N ALA A 178 -8.93 1.93 21.67
CA ALA A 178 -9.36 1.05 22.76
C ALA A 178 -10.89 1.14 22.98
N VAL A 179 -11.45 2.36 22.91
CA VAL A 179 -12.89 2.60 23.10
C VAL A 179 -13.72 1.86 22.05
N VAL A 180 -13.23 1.81 20.81
CA VAL A 180 -13.92 1.14 19.70
C VAL A 180 -13.93 -0.38 19.86
N GLN A 181 -12.82 -0.98 20.32
CA GLN A 181 -12.69 -2.43 20.39
C GLN A 181 -13.72 -3.07 21.34
N ASP A 182 -14.09 -2.36 22.40
CA ASP A 182 -15.06 -2.82 23.41
C ASP A 182 -16.51 -2.55 23.01
N VAL A 183 -16.75 -1.74 21.98
CA VAL A 183 -18.09 -1.29 21.56
C VAL A 183 -18.67 -2.17 20.46
N VAL A 184 -17.83 -2.90 19.71
CA VAL A 184 -18.26 -3.76 18.60
C VAL A 184 -18.75 -5.11 19.14
N CYS A 185 -19.94 -5.53 18.71
CA CYS A 185 -20.52 -6.81 19.10
C CYS A 185 -20.19 -7.87 18.04
N LEU A 186 -19.09 -8.60 18.28
CA LEU A 186 -18.59 -9.64 17.36
C LEU A 186 -19.54 -10.84 17.24
N ASP A 187 -20.32 -11.13 18.28
CA ASP A 187 -21.25 -12.28 18.32
C ASP A 187 -22.61 -11.97 17.67
N ALA A 188 -22.91 -10.70 17.39
CA ALA A 188 -24.17 -10.34 16.74
C ALA A 188 -24.15 -10.74 15.25
N ALA A 189 -25.27 -11.21 14.72
CA ALA A 189 -25.41 -11.43 13.29
C ALA A 189 -25.31 -10.09 12.52
N PRO A 190 -24.65 -10.02 11.35
CA PRO A 190 -23.96 -11.10 10.63
C PRO A 190 -22.61 -11.46 11.24
N ASP A 191 -22.12 -12.66 10.95
CA ASP A 191 -20.80 -13.13 11.38
C ASP A 191 -19.68 -12.12 11.06
N ALA A 192 -18.71 -11.97 11.98
CA ALA A 192 -17.59 -11.06 11.85
C ALA A 192 -16.81 -11.22 10.53
N THR A 193 -16.64 -12.45 10.05
CA THR A 193 -15.98 -12.76 8.78
C THR A 193 -16.77 -12.22 7.60
N ARG A 194 -18.10 -12.37 7.63
CA ARG A 194 -19.01 -11.84 6.62
C ARG A 194 -19.00 -10.31 6.60
N ARG A 195 -18.98 -9.67 7.77
CA ARG A 195 -18.86 -8.20 7.91
C ARG A 195 -17.54 -7.68 7.34
N LEU A 196 -16.43 -8.36 7.63
CA LEU A 196 -15.11 -8.03 7.08
C LEU A 196 -15.10 -8.17 5.56
N TYR A 197 -15.63 -9.28 5.03
CA TYR A 197 -15.72 -9.53 3.59
C TYR A 197 -16.51 -8.42 2.89
N THR A 198 -17.71 -8.10 3.38
CA THR A 198 -18.54 -7.03 2.84
C THR A 198 -17.81 -5.69 2.87
N SER A 199 -17.17 -5.33 3.99
CA SER A 199 -16.47 -4.05 4.10
C SER A 199 -15.30 -3.94 3.13
N CYS A 200 -14.45 -4.97 3.04
CA CYS A 200 -13.36 -5.01 2.07
C CYS A 200 -13.88 -4.96 0.63
N ARG A 201 -14.93 -5.71 0.29
CA ARG A 201 -15.47 -5.73 -1.07
C ARG A 201 -16.07 -4.40 -1.50
N VAL A 202 -16.81 -3.74 -0.62
CA VAL A 202 -17.37 -2.43 -0.90
C VAL A 202 -16.27 -1.38 -1.03
N LEU A 203 -15.29 -1.37 -0.13
CA LEU A 203 -14.15 -0.45 -0.24
C LEU A 203 -13.40 -0.64 -1.57
N LEU A 204 -13.19 -1.87 -2.02
CA LEU A 204 -12.61 -2.16 -3.33
C LEU A 204 -13.49 -1.67 -4.48
N SER A 205 -14.81 -1.85 -4.40
CA SER A 205 -15.74 -1.33 -5.40
C SER A 205 -15.69 0.20 -5.47
N VAL A 206 -15.68 0.88 -4.32
CA VAL A 206 -15.55 2.34 -4.24
C VAL A 206 -14.20 2.79 -4.81
N ALA A 207 -13.13 2.04 -4.55
CA ALA A 207 -11.78 2.35 -5.02
C ALA A 207 -11.60 2.24 -6.55
N GLN A 208 -12.54 1.62 -7.28
CA GLN A 208 -12.53 1.61 -8.76
C GLN A 208 -12.62 3.02 -9.36
N HIS A 209 -13.19 3.99 -8.63
CA HIS A 209 -13.18 5.38 -9.06
C HIS A 209 -11.87 6.05 -8.62
N ALA A 210 -11.06 6.58 -9.56
CA ALA A 210 -9.71 7.07 -9.29
C ALA A 210 -9.60 8.06 -8.11
N SER A 211 -10.48 9.07 -8.06
CA SER A 211 -10.51 10.06 -6.97
C SER A 211 -10.79 9.43 -5.60
N LEU A 212 -11.66 8.41 -5.52
CA LEU A 212 -11.97 7.73 -4.25
C LEU A 212 -10.93 6.67 -3.92
N GLY A 213 -10.41 5.95 -4.92
CA GLY A 213 -9.33 4.97 -4.79
C GLY A 213 -8.07 5.59 -4.21
N SER A 214 -7.69 6.80 -4.66
CA SER A 214 -6.56 7.53 -4.07
C SER A 214 -6.77 7.83 -2.58
N LEU A 215 -7.98 8.25 -2.17
CA LEU A 215 -8.29 8.51 -0.76
C LEU A 215 -8.25 7.23 0.09
N ILE A 216 -8.68 6.10 -0.46
CA ILE A 216 -8.65 4.79 0.21
C ILE A 216 -7.22 4.29 0.33
N PHE A 217 -6.49 4.18 -0.78
CA PHE A 217 -5.18 3.53 -0.78
C PHE A 217 -4.07 4.38 -0.14
N CYS A 218 -4.16 5.72 -0.15
CA CYS A 218 -3.15 6.55 0.50
C CYS A 218 -3.12 6.41 2.04
N ARG A 219 -4.22 6.00 2.68
CA ARG A 219 -4.32 5.94 4.15
C ARG A 219 -4.75 4.60 4.72
N HIS A 220 -5.51 3.83 3.95
CA HIS A 220 -6.16 2.60 4.43
C HIS A 220 -5.73 1.35 3.66
N PHE A 221 -4.74 1.48 2.77
CA PHE A 221 -4.22 0.34 2.01
C PHE A 221 -3.77 -0.81 2.92
N GLY A 222 -3.01 -0.53 3.98
CA GLY A 222 -2.54 -1.55 4.91
C GLY A 222 -3.68 -2.32 5.62
N ASP A 223 -4.78 -1.63 5.95
CA ASP A 223 -5.95 -2.25 6.58
C ASP A 223 -6.74 -3.12 5.61
N VAL A 224 -6.96 -2.63 4.40
CA VAL A 224 -7.65 -3.38 3.35
C VAL A 224 -6.82 -4.62 2.97
N ALA A 225 -5.50 -4.47 2.82
CA ALA A 225 -4.59 -5.58 2.55
C ALA A 225 -4.60 -6.61 3.70
N ALA A 226 -4.60 -6.17 4.97
CA ALA A 226 -4.72 -7.07 6.12
C ALA A 226 -6.03 -7.87 6.08
N GLY A 227 -7.15 -7.20 5.78
CA GLY A 227 -8.45 -7.83 5.62
C GLY A 227 -8.45 -8.88 4.51
N LEU A 228 -7.94 -8.55 3.31
CA LEU A 228 -7.87 -9.49 2.19
C LEU A 228 -6.92 -10.67 2.45
N CYS A 229 -5.80 -10.44 3.12
CA CYS A 229 -4.91 -11.51 3.58
C CYS A 229 -5.67 -12.50 4.48
N GLN A 230 -6.42 -11.99 5.46
CA GLN A 230 -7.23 -12.82 6.35
C GLN A 230 -8.34 -13.56 5.58
N LEU A 231 -9.10 -12.87 4.73
CA LEU A 231 -10.22 -13.45 3.98
C LEU A 231 -9.76 -14.54 2.99
N GLY A 232 -8.63 -14.32 2.29
CA GLY A 232 -8.17 -15.21 1.24
C GLY A 232 -7.26 -16.36 1.70
N PHE A 233 -6.54 -16.20 2.81
CA PHE A 233 -5.45 -17.10 3.20
C PHE A 233 -5.45 -17.53 4.68
N CYS A 234 -6.37 -17.02 5.51
CA CYS A 234 -6.47 -17.52 6.88
C CYS A 234 -6.81 -19.02 6.84
N PRO A 235 -6.04 -19.88 7.52
CA PRO A 235 -6.38 -21.30 7.59
C PRO A 235 -7.70 -21.47 8.36
N THR A 236 -8.71 -22.01 7.69
CA THR A 236 -9.95 -22.41 8.33
C THR A 236 -9.62 -23.46 9.41
N LYS A 237 -10.20 -23.32 10.62
CA LYS A 237 -10.00 -24.32 11.67
C LYS A 237 -10.36 -25.69 11.09
N ARG A 238 -9.42 -26.65 11.15
CA ARG A 238 -9.53 -27.98 10.54
C ARG A 238 -10.91 -28.59 10.81
N LYS A 239 -11.69 -28.77 9.74
CA LYS A 239 -12.95 -29.51 9.66
C LYS A 239 -14.06 -28.99 10.58
N SER A 240 -14.81 -27.98 10.14
CA SER A 240 -16.25 -28.03 10.42
C SER A 240 -16.78 -29.28 9.69
N LEU A 241 -17.51 -30.14 10.40
CA LEU A 241 -18.07 -31.38 9.84
C LEU A 241 -19.25 -31.10 8.87
N LYS A 242 -19.58 -29.81 8.65
CA LYS A 242 -20.66 -29.34 7.79
C LYS A 242 -20.17 -28.20 6.88
N PRO A 243 -20.34 -28.31 5.55
CA PRO A 243 -20.08 -27.21 4.61
C PRO A 243 -20.92 -25.95 4.90
N GLU A 244 -22.08 -26.13 5.53
CA GLU A 244 -23.05 -25.07 5.87
C GLU A 244 -22.55 -24.13 6.99
N GLU A 245 -21.50 -24.49 7.72
CA GLU A 245 -20.90 -23.65 8.77
C GLU A 245 -19.75 -22.76 8.24
N GLU A 246 -19.30 -22.97 7.00
CA GLU A 246 -18.32 -22.06 6.40
C GLU A 246 -18.97 -20.74 6.02
N VAL A 247 -18.64 -19.70 6.80
CA VAL A 247 -19.19 -18.36 6.61
C VAL A 247 -18.86 -17.78 5.23
N LEU A 248 -17.76 -18.17 4.59
CA LEU A 248 -17.36 -17.73 3.24
C LEU A 248 -17.18 -18.92 2.30
N THR A 249 -17.59 -18.76 1.05
CA THR A 249 -17.38 -19.76 -0.01
C THR A 249 -15.94 -19.72 -0.52
N GLU A 250 -15.47 -20.81 -1.14
CA GLU A 250 -14.13 -20.82 -1.74
C GLU A 250 -13.99 -19.83 -2.91
N GLU A 251 -15.08 -19.55 -3.63
CA GLU A 251 -15.11 -18.50 -4.66
C GLU A 251 -14.86 -17.11 -4.04
N GLU A 252 -15.50 -16.81 -2.90
CA GLU A 252 -15.29 -15.55 -2.17
C GLU A 252 -13.85 -15.42 -1.65
N ARG A 253 -13.25 -16.53 -1.21
CA ARG A 253 -11.82 -16.57 -0.84
C ARG A 253 -10.94 -16.34 -2.07
N ALA A 254 -11.22 -16.99 -3.20
CA ALA A 254 -10.48 -16.82 -4.44
C ALA A 254 -10.52 -15.36 -4.93
N LEU A 255 -11.70 -14.75 -4.93
CA LEU A 255 -11.88 -13.32 -5.24
C LEU A 255 -11.10 -12.41 -4.29
N SER A 256 -10.99 -12.78 -3.02
CA SER A 256 -10.19 -12.02 -2.04
C SER A 256 -8.68 -12.15 -2.32
N ARG A 257 -8.21 -13.31 -2.77
CA ARG A 257 -6.81 -13.54 -3.17
C ARG A 257 -6.45 -12.77 -4.43
N GLU A 258 -7.34 -12.77 -5.43
CA GLU A 258 -7.19 -11.99 -6.66
C GLU A 258 -7.16 -10.49 -6.35
N ALA A 259 -8.16 -10.01 -5.61
CA ALA A 259 -8.23 -8.61 -5.21
C ALA A 259 -6.98 -8.15 -4.45
N LEU A 260 -6.39 -8.99 -3.60
CA LEU A 260 -5.14 -8.65 -2.90
C LEU A 260 -3.99 -8.42 -3.90
N ARG A 261 -3.86 -9.27 -4.92
CA ARG A 261 -2.83 -9.11 -5.95
C ARG A 261 -3.06 -7.86 -6.78
N ASP A 262 -4.31 -7.61 -7.19
CA ASP A 262 -4.67 -6.44 -7.98
C ASP A 262 -4.32 -5.15 -7.27
N ILE A 263 -4.70 -5.00 -5.99
CA ILE A 263 -4.37 -3.77 -5.25
C ILE A 263 -2.87 -3.61 -5.02
N LEU A 264 -2.14 -4.72 -4.82
CA LEU A 264 -0.69 -4.69 -4.66
C LEU A 264 0.00 -4.22 -5.95
N ASP A 265 -0.57 -4.54 -7.10
CA ASP A 265 -0.01 -4.20 -8.41
C ASP A 265 -0.37 -2.77 -8.84
N GLN A 266 -1.53 -2.26 -8.40
CA GLN A 266 -2.00 -0.91 -8.72
C GLN A 266 -1.33 0.20 -7.88
N VAL A 267 -0.96 -0.08 -6.63
CA VAL A 267 -0.39 0.95 -5.74
C VAL A 267 1.09 1.19 -5.99
N TYR A 268 1.56 2.36 -5.53
CA TYR A 268 2.98 2.70 -5.51
C TYR A 268 3.79 1.58 -4.82
N GLN A 269 4.71 0.96 -5.56
CA GLN A 269 5.35 -0.28 -5.11
C GLN A 269 6.06 -0.16 -3.76
N PRO A 270 6.79 0.94 -3.46
CA PRO A 270 7.36 1.19 -2.13
C PRO A 270 6.35 1.21 -1.00
N LEU A 271 5.15 1.79 -1.22
CA LEU A 271 4.08 1.79 -0.22
C LEU A 271 3.63 0.37 0.10
N ALA A 272 3.46 -0.47 -0.92
CA ALA A 272 3.03 -1.84 -0.70
C ALA A 272 4.12 -2.73 -0.08
N VAL A 273 5.40 -2.52 -0.41
CA VAL A 273 6.51 -3.16 0.33
C VAL A 273 6.45 -2.76 1.80
N ARG A 274 6.32 -1.46 2.09
CA ARG A 274 6.25 -0.92 3.45
C ARG A 274 5.12 -1.58 4.26
N GLU A 275 3.91 -1.60 3.71
CA GLU A 275 2.77 -2.20 4.41
C GLU A 275 2.91 -3.72 4.57
N LEU A 276 3.44 -4.43 3.57
CA LEU A 276 3.71 -5.88 3.71
C LEU A 276 4.75 -6.18 4.80
N LEU A 277 5.78 -5.34 4.96
CA LEU A 277 6.75 -5.44 6.06
C LEU A 277 6.10 -5.19 7.42
N ILE A 278 5.21 -4.19 7.51
CA ILE A 278 4.43 -3.90 8.71
C ILE A 278 3.55 -5.11 9.08
N LEU A 279 2.84 -5.69 8.10
CA LEU A 279 1.99 -6.87 8.29
C LEU A 279 2.77 -8.13 8.66
N GLN A 280 4.01 -8.27 8.18
CA GLN A 280 4.89 -9.36 8.56
C GLN A 280 5.33 -9.27 10.05
N GLY A 281 5.25 -8.08 10.66
CA GLY A 281 5.43 -7.90 12.10
C GLY A 281 6.88 -7.88 12.58
N GLY A 282 7.85 -7.65 11.69
CA GLY A 282 9.27 -7.47 12.01
C GLY A 282 9.97 -8.68 12.67
N PRO A 283 11.30 -8.61 12.87
CA PRO A 283 12.03 -9.62 13.62
C PRO A 283 11.54 -9.69 15.07
N PRO A 284 11.54 -10.87 15.71
CA PRO A 284 11.18 -11.00 17.13
C PRO A 284 12.14 -10.15 17.98
N GLN A 285 11.65 -9.03 18.52
CA GLN A 285 12.41 -8.29 19.53
C GLN A 285 12.41 -9.10 20.82
N SER A 286 13.58 -9.51 21.28
CA SER A 286 13.78 -10.10 22.61
C SER A 286 13.68 -8.98 23.65
N CYS A 287 12.47 -8.59 24.01
CA CYS A 287 12.26 -7.66 25.12
C CYS A 287 12.28 -8.44 26.44
N THR A 288 13.29 -8.19 27.26
CA THR A 288 13.42 -8.67 28.65
C THR A 288 12.69 -7.79 29.68
N ASP A 289 11.88 -6.81 29.24
CA ASP A 289 11.21 -5.88 30.17
C ASP A 289 9.78 -6.31 30.51
N THR A 290 9.57 -6.57 31.80
CA THR A 290 8.45 -7.28 32.41
C THR A 290 7.14 -6.47 32.50
N LYS A 291 6.99 -5.35 31.79
CA LYS A 291 5.79 -4.48 31.91
C LYS A 291 5.19 -3.92 30.61
N THR A 292 5.75 -4.25 29.44
CA THR A 292 5.17 -3.81 28.16
C THR A 292 4.41 -4.97 27.53
N GLN A 293 3.08 -4.89 27.53
CA GLN A 293 2.15 -5.89 27.00
C GLN A 293 2.66 -6.45 25.65
N ALA A 294 2.90 -7.76 25.61
CA ALA A 294 3.54 -8.45 24.50
C ALA A 294 2.85 -8.08 23.17
N ARG A 295 3.60 -7.46 22.26
CA ARG A 295 3.15 -7.25 20.87
C ARG A 295 2.68 -8.60 20.34
N SER A 296 1.38 -8.71 20.02
CA SER A 296 0.83 -9.90 19.41
C SER A 296 1.50 -10.10 18.06
N ARG A 297 2.47 -11.02 18.01
CA ARG A 297 3.27 -11.29 16.81
C ARG A 297 2.36 -11.73 15.68
N ALA A 298 2.65 -11.28 14.46
CA ALA A 298 1.91 -11.69 13.29
C ALA A 298 1.84 -13.23 13.17
N PRO A 299 0.66 -13.81 12.88
CA PRO A 299 0.50 -15.26 12.72
C PRO A 299 1.47 -15.86 11.72
N ALA A 300 1.89 -17.11 11.94
CA ALA A 300 2.88 -17.77 11.07
C ALA A 300 2.42 -17.91 9.61
N TRP A 301 1.11 -18.05 9.36
CA TRP A 301 0.56 -18.08 8.01
C TRP A 301 0.72 -16.71 7.33
N LEU A 302 0.42 -15.62 8.04
CA LEU A 302 0.53 -14.25 7.50
C LEU A 302 1.99 -13.89 7.23
N ARG A 303 2.90 -14.23 8.15
CA ARG A 303 4.33 -13.96 7.97
C ARG A 303 4.91 -14.65 6.73
N ARG A 304 4.47 -15.86 6.44
CA ARG A 304 4.87 -16.62 5.24
C ARG A 304 4.27 -15.99 3.98
N LEU A 305 2.99 -15.63 4.00
CA LEU A 305 2.31 -14.95 2.89
C LEU A 305 2.98 -13.62 2.56
N CYS A 306 3.16 -12.73 3.54
CA CYS A 306 3.83 -11.45 3.33
C CYS A 306 5.27 -11.63 2.84
N GLY A 307 6.01 -12.62 3.36
CA GLY A 307 7.36 -12.94 2.87
C GLY A 307 7.37 -13.39 1.41
N GLN A 308 6.38 -14.19 0.99
CA GLN A 308 6.23 -14.60 -0.40
C GLN A 308 5.91 -13.40 -1.30
N LEU A 309 4.90 -12.59 -0.93
CA LEU A 309 4.51 -11.39 -1.69
C LEU A 309 5.65 -10.36 -1.79
N LEU A 310 6.43 -10.18 -0.72
CA LEU A 310 7.62 -9.32 -0.74
C LEU A 310 8.69 -9.86 -1.69
N SER A 311 8.93 -11.17 -1.69
CA SER A 311 9.89 -11.81 -2.59
C SER A 311 9.47 -11.68 -4.06
N GLU A 312 8.18 -11.90 -4.36
CA GLU A 312 7.62 -11.70 -5.70
C GLU A 312 7.83 -10.27 -6.20
N ARG A 313 7.68 -9.27 -5.33
CA ARG A 313 7.87 -7.85 -5.66
C ARG A 313 9.32 -7.46 -5.82
N LEU A 314 10.21 -7.99 -4.98
CA LEU A 314 11.65 -7.77 -5.07
C LEU A 314 12.20 -8.25 -6.42
N MET A 315 11.69 -9.37 -6.92
CA MET A 315 12.11 -9.98 -8.18
C MET A 315 11.57 -9.31 -9.44
N ARG A 316 10.63 -8.36 -9.32
CA ARG A 316 10.13 -7.59 -10.48
C ARG A 316 11.16 -6.58 -10.97
N PRO A 317 11.04 -6.06 -12.21
CA PRO A 317 11.83 -4.93 -12.66
C PRO A 317 11.66 -3.73 -11.71
N SER A 318 12.77 -3.08 -11.35
CA SER A 318 12.81 -2.01 -10.33
C SER A 318 12.33 -2.43 -8.92
N GLY A 319 12.21 -3.74 -8.65
CA GLY A 319 11.80 -4.29 -7.37
C GLY A 319 12.79 -3.97 -6.26
N VAL A 320 14.10 -4.03 -6.54
CA VAL A 320 15.15 -3.64 -5.59
C VAL A 320 14.99 -2.19 -5.17
N GLN A 321 14.82 -1.29 -6.14
CA GLN A 321 14.58 0.14 -5.86
C GLN A 321 13.30 0.34 -5.05
N ALA A 322 12.24 -0.41 -5.35
CA ALA A 322 10.99 -0.33 -4.59
C ALA A 322 11.17 -0.76 -3.13
N VAL A 323 11.99 -1.78 -2.86
CA VAL A 323 12.31 -2.23 -1.51
C VAL A 323 13.15 -1.21 -0.76
N VAL A 324 14.19 -0.67 -1.41
CA VAL A 324 15.05 0.38 -0.84
C VAL A 324 14.20 1.59 -0.43
N ARG A 325 13.37 2.10 -1.35
CA ARG A 325 12.45 3.21 -1.09
C ARG A 325 11.45 2.88 0.01
N GLY A 326 10.82 1.70 -0.02
CA GLY A 326 9.78 1.33 0.95
C GLY A 326 10.29 1.31 2.40
N ILE A 327 11.55 0.91 2.60
CA ILE A 327 12.20 0.86 3.92
C ILE A 327 12.76 2.23 4.34
N LEU A 328 13.33 3.00 3.41
CA LEU A 328 13.92 4.31 3.70
C LEU A 328 12.86 5.42 3.84
N GLU A 329 11.91 5.52 2.90
CA GLU A 329 10.83 6.53 2.87
C GLU A 329 9.78 6.29 3.97
N GLY A 330 9.67 5.06 4.49
CA GLY A 330 8.69 4.68 5.51
C GLY A 330 8.93 5.24 6.91
N ALA A 331 10.10 5.83 7.15
CA ALA A 331 10.46 6.45 8.42
C ALA A 331 10.14 7.95 8.41
N GLY A 332 8.86 8.31 8.54
CA GLY A 332 8.45 9.65 8.97
C GLY A 332 9.16 10.82 8.27
N ALA A 333 9.05 10.93 6.95
CA ALA A 333 9.31 12.19 6.26
C ALA A 333 8.22 13.20 6.64
N GLY A 334 8.42 13.88 7.78
CA GLY A 334 7.58 14.97 8.26
C GLY A 334 7.46 14.99 9.79
N VAL A 335 7.98 16.08 10.38
CA VAL A 335 7.79 16.53 11.78
C VAL A 335 8.41 15.70 12.91
N ALA A 336 9.74 15.65 12.96
CA ALA A 336 10.51 15.90 14.19
C ALA A 336 11.97 16.15 13.81
N GLY A 337 12.45 17.37 14.05
CA GLY A 337 13.87 17.74 13.89
C GLY A 337 14.75 17.02 14.88
N GLY A 338 15.09 15.76 14.59
CA GLY A 338 16.22 15.07 15.20
C GLY A 338 17.53 15.58 14.58
N SER A 339 18.55 15.78 15.41
CA SER A 339 19.91 16.12 14.98
C SER A 339 20.37 15.23 13.81
N ASP A 340 20.99 15.83 12.79
CA ASP A 340 21.44 15.16 11.56
C ASP A 340 22.20 13.85 11.82
N ALA A 341 22.91 13.73 12.94
CA ALA A 341 23.71 12.56 13.30
C ALA A 341 22.87 11.32 13.70
N GLU A 342 21.75 11.50 14.42
CA GLU A 342 20.89 10.36 14.82
C GLU A 342 20.00 9.89 13.67
N ALA A 343 19.54 10.82 12.83
CA ALA A 343 18.78 10.51 11.62
C ALA A 343 19.67 9.76 10.61
N THR A 344 20.89 10.25 10.36
CA THR A 344 21.87 9.51 9.55
C THR A 344 22.29 8.19 10.20
N ALA A 345 22.37 8.13 11.54
CA ALA A 345 22.64 6.90 12.28
C ALA A 345 21.54 5.82 12.08
N ALA A 346 20.27 6.24 12.07
CA ALA A 346 19.15 5.36 11.83
C ALA A 346 19.11 4.90 10.36
N ASP A 347 19.47 5.77 9.42
CA ASP A 347 19.43 5.48 8.00
C ASP A 347 20.52 4.49 7.57
N TRP A 348 21.72 4.52 8.17
CA TRP A 348 22.73 3.51 7.83
C TRP A 348 22.34 2.10 8.28
N LYS A 349 21.76 1.96 9.47
CA LYS A 349 21.28 0.65 9.97
C LYS A 349 20.20 0.08 9.05
N LYS A 350 19.35 0.95 8.47
CA LYS A 350 18.37 0.55 7.46
C LYS A 350 19.07 0.09 6.18
N CYS A 351 20.05 0.83 5.67
CA CYS A 351 20.83 0.43 4.50
C CYS A 351 21.49 -0.95 4.70
N ASP A 352 22.10 -1.19 5.86
CA ASP A 352 22.74 -2.48 6.18
C ASP A 352 21.72 -3.62 6.29
N LEU A 353 20.54 -3.35 6.85
CA LEU A 353 19.44 -4.33 6.88
C LEU A 353 18.96 -4.67 5.47
N ILE A 354 18.76 -3.66 4.61
CA ILE A 354 18.38 -3.86 3.22
C ILE A 354 19.44 -4.69 2.51
N ALA A 355 20.72 -4.34 2.68
CA ALA A 355 21.82 -5.07 2.06
C ALA A 355 21.86 -6.55 2.46
N LYS A 356 21.61 -6.85 3.75
CA LYS A 356 21.47 -8.23 4.23
C LYS A 356 20.29 -8.95 3.60
N ILE A 357 19.15 -8.27 3.44
CA ILE A 357 17.97 -8.84 2.77
C ILE A 357 18.30 -9.14 1.31
N LEU A 358 18.91 -8.21 0.57
CA LEU A 358 19.26 -8.37 -0.84
C LEU A 358 20.33 -9.45 -1.06
N ALA A 359 21.33 -9.52 -0.18
CA ALA A 359 22.38 -10.53 -0.23
C ALA A 359 21.86 -11.93 0.14
N SER A 360 20.76 -12.02 0.91
CA SER A 360 20.17 -13.29 1.32
C SER A 360 19.09 -13.77 0.33
N CYS A 361 19.39 -14.86 -0.39
CA CYS A 361 18.42 -15.52 -1.26
C CYS A 361 17.16 -15.98 -0.46
N PRO A 362 15.94 -15.55 -0.86
CA PRO A 362 14.71 -15.94 -0.17
C PRO A 362 14.46 -17.45 -0.18
N GLN A 363 13.87 -17.99 0.89
CA GLN A 363 13.54 -19.42 0.97
C GLN A 363 12.52 -19.87 -0.09
N GLN A 364 11.75 -18.93 -0.64
CA GLN A 364 10.73 -19.18 -1.66
C GLN A 364 11.30 -19.21 -3.08
N SER A 365 12.55 -18.81 -3.32
CA SER A 365 13.14 -18.89 -4.67
C SER A 365 13.55 -20.31 -5.02
N LEU A 366 13.26 -20.74 -6.25
CA LEU A 366 13.55 -22.08 -6.76
C LEU A 366 15.05 -22.38 -6.77
N SER A 367 15.87 -21.40 -7.13
CA SER A 367 17.32 -21.48 -7.06
C SER A 367 17.94 -20.13 -6.70
N PRO A 368 19.08 -20.11 -6.00
CA PRO A 368 19.81 -18.87 -5.77
C PRO A 368 20.33 -18.24 -7.06
N GLU A 369 20.63 -19.05 -8.07
CA GLU A 369 21.12 -18.55 -9.35
C GLU A 369 20.06 -17.72 -10.09
N ASP A 370 18.81 -18.18 -10.12
CA ASP A 370 17.70 -17.42 -10.72
C ASP A 370 17.42 -16.13 -9.96
N TYR A 371 17.54 -16.16 -8.62
CA TYR A 371 17.39 -14.97 -7.78
C TYR A 371 18.43 -13.89 -8.11
N TYR A 372 19.72 -14.23 -8.09
CA TYR A 372 20.78 -13.26 -8.34
C TYR A 372 20.84 -12.83 -9.81
N ARG A 373 20.47 -13.70 -10.75
CA ARG A 373 20.34 -13.33 -12.17
C ARG A 373 19.36 -12.17 -12.38
N GLY A 374 18.24 -12.15 -11.64
CA GLY A 374 17.24 -11.07 -11.73
C GLY A 374 17.54 -9.85 -10.85
N THR A 375 18.21 -10.05 -9.71
CA THR A 375 18.39 -9.00 -8.69
C THR A 375 19.69 -8.23 -8.87
N CYS A 376 20.79 -8.88 -9.28
CA CYS A 376 22.10 -8.25 -9.40
C CYS A 376 22.18 -7.11 -10.41
N PRO A 377 21.57 -7.18 -11.62
CA PRO A 377 21.53 -6.04 -12.52
C PRO A 377 20.89 -4.81 -11.87
N GLN A 378 19.78 -5.02 -11.14
CA GLN A 378 19.10 -3.94 -10.42
C GLN A 378 19.93 -3.37 -9.27
N ILE A 379 20.82 -4.17 -8.66
CA ILE A 379 21.77 -3.71 -7.63
C ILE A 379 22.82 -2.80 -8.26
N LEU A 380 23.33 -3.14 -9.45
CA LEU A 380 24.27 -2.29 -10.18
C LEU A 380 23.61 -0.97 -10.58
N ASP A 381 22.35 -0.99 -11.03
CA ASP A 381 21.59 0.22 -11.38
C ASP A 381 21.49 1.23 -10.22
N LEU A 382 21.60 0.78 -8.96
CA LEU A 382 21.60 1.68 -7.79
C LEU A 382 22.83 2.61 -7.74
N PHE A 383 23.95 2.25 -8.36
CA PHE A 383 25.14 3.12 -8.44
C PHE A 383 24.94 4.34 -9.34
N HIS A 384 23.95 4.28 -10.23
CA HIS A 384 23.63 5.33 -11.20
C HIS A 384 22.38 6.13 -10.82
N PHE A 385 21.89 5.97 -9.58
CA PHE A 385 20.68 6.63 -9.14
C PHE A 385 20.88 8.15 -9.04
N GLN A 386 20.10 8.92 -9.80
CA GLN A 386 20.35 10.35 -10.04
C GLN A 386 19.76 11.30 -8.99
N ASP A 387 18.85 10.82 -8.14
CA ASP A 387 18.19 11.67 -7.13
C ASP A 387 19.18 12.09 -6.04
N LYS A 388 19.54 13.38 -6.01
CA LYS A 388 20.56 13.94 -5.10
C LYS A 388 20.28 13.68 -3.62
N LEU A 389 19.01 13.58 -3.22
CA LEU A 389 18.64 13.40 -1.81
C LEU A 389 18.86 11.97 -1.33
N THR A 390 18.61 10.99 -2.19
CA THR A 390 18.63 9.56 -1.85
C THR A 390 19.80 8.79 -2.46
N ALA A 391 20.51 9.36 -3.44
CA ALA A 391 21.62 8.72 -4.15
C ALA A 391 22.68 8.12 -3.23
N ARG A 392 23.05 8.81 -2.14
CA ARG A 392 24.00 8.30 -1.15
C ARG A 392 23.51 7.03 -0.44
N GLN A 393 22.23 6.99 -0.09
CA GLN A 393 21.63 5.82 0.57
C GLN A 393 21.55 4.63 -0.40
N PHE A 394 21.20 4.89 -1.66
CA PHE A 394 21.13 3.89 -2.72
C PHE A 394 22.50 3.31 -3.03
N GLN A 395 23.50 4.18 -3.25
CA GLN A 395 24.89 3.77 -3.42
C GLN A 395 25.37 2.93 -2.23
N ARG A 396 25.07 3.35 -0.99
CA ARG A 396 25.46 2.57 0.20
C ARG A 396 24.83 1.19 0.22
N VAL A 397 23.53 1.08 -0.08
CA VAL A 397 22.88 -0.24 -0.19
C VAL A 397 23.54 -1.08 -1.26
N ALA A 398 23.83 -0.50 -2.43
CA ALA A 398 24.50 -1.19 -3.54
C ALA A 398 25.87 -1.73 -3.12
N THR A 399 26.73 -0.86 -2.57
CA THR A 399 28.07 -1.24 -2.12
C THR A 399 28.02 -2.27 -1.01
N THR A 400 27.16 -2.10 -0.01
CA THR A 400 27.08 -3.02 1.13
C THR A 400 26.55 -4.39 0.67
N THR A 401 25.59 -4.41 -0.26
CA THR A 401 25.06 -5.65 -0.86
C THR A 401 26.14 -6.35 -1.66
N PHE A 402 26.88 -5.61 -2.50
CA PHE A 402 28.00 -6.11 -3.28
C PHE A 402 29.03 -6.80 -2.38
N LEU A 403 29.52 -6.08 -1.35
CA LEU A 403 30.52 -6.60 -0.42
C LEU A 403 30.02 -7.81 0.37
N THR A 404 28.77 -7.78 0.84
CA THR A 404 28.17 -8.89 1.57
C THR A 404 28.06 -10.13 0.69
N MET A 405 27.60 -9.96 -0.55
CA MET A 405 27.47 -11.05 -1.51
C MET A 405 28.83 -11.60 -1.95
N SER A 406 29.86 -10.76 -2.12
CA SER A 406 31.24 -11.21 -2.42
C SER A 406 31.82 -12.06 -1.29
N ARG A 407 31.48 -11.76 -0.02
CA ARG A 407 31.92 -12.54 1.14
C ARG A 407 31.15 -13.85 1.29
N GLU A 408 29.82 -13.81 1.17
CA GLU A 408 28.97 -14.97 1.44
C GLU A 408 28.87 -15.94 0.25
N ARG A 409 28.92 -15.43 -0.99
CA ARG A 409 28.72 -16.19 -2.24
C ARG A 409 29.66 -15.70 -3.36
N PRO A 410 30.98 -15.90 -3.23
CA PRO A 410 31.98 -15.32 -4.12
C PRO A 410 31.78 -15.70 -5.59
N GLN A 411 31.42 -16.95 -5.89
CA GLN A 411 31.22 -17.41 -7.27
C GLN A 411 30.05 -16.70 -7.98
N LEU A 412 28.93 -16.52 -7.28
CA LEU A 412 27.76 -15.83 -7.85
C LEU A 412 27.99 -14.33 -7.93
N ALA A 413 28.71 -13.74 -6.96
CA ALA A 413 29.11 -12.34 -7.00
C ALA A 413 30.05 -12.06 -8.18
N ALA A 414 31.02 -12.95 -8.42
CA ALA A 414 31.91 -12.86 -9.57
C ALA A 414 31.13 -12.85 -10.88
N LYS A 415 30.20 -13.80 -11.05
CA LYS A 415 29.41 -13.98 -12.27
C LYS A 415 28.39 -12.86 -12.53
N TYR A 416 27.66 -12.42 -11.50
CA TYR A 416 26.50 -11.55 -11.67
C TYR A 416 26.71 -10.09 -11.27
N LEU A 417 27.79 -9.76 -10.55
CA LEU A 417 28.12 -8.38 -10.18
C LEU A 417 29.45 -7.94 -10.81
N LEU A 418 30.53 -8.69 -10.54
CA LEU A 418 31.88 -8.26 -10.91
C LEU A 418 32.14 -8.37 -12.43
N GLN A 419 31.76 -9.49 -13.06
CA GLN A 419 31.91 -9.67 -14.51
C GLN A 419 31.13 -8.61 -15.32
N PRO A 420 29.84 -8.33 -15.03
CA PRO A 420 29.12 -7.24 -15.70
C PRO A 420 29.76 -5.87 -15.47
N MET A 421 30.15 -5.55 -14.23
CA MET A 421 30.79 -4.27 -13.90
C MET A 421 32.12 -4.08 -14.65
N LEU A 422 32.93 -5.15 -14.74
CA LEU A 422 34.23 -5.11 -15.43
C LEU A 422 34.14 -5.39 -16.94
N ALA A 423 32.96 -5.67 -17.49
CA ALA A 423 32.79 -6.09 -18.88
C ALA A 423 33.43 -5.11 -19.89
N PRO A 424 33.34 -3.77 -19.73
CA PRO A 424 34.05 -2.83 -20.59
C PRO A 424 35.58 -3.03 -20.55
N LEU A 425 36.18 -3.17 -19.37
CA LEU A 425 37.63 -3.36 -19.24
C LEU A 425 38.09 -4.72 -19.76
N LEU A 426 37.33 -5.78 -19.48
CA LEU A 426 37.63 -7.13 -19.97
C LEU A 426 37.58 -7.21 -21.50
N ARG A 427 36.71 -6.44 -22.16
CA ARG A 427 36.72 -6.32 -23.63
C ARG A 427 38.02 -5.69 -24.12
N CYS A 428 38.48 -4.60 -23.50
CA CYS A 428 39.75 -3.96 -23.86
C CYS A 428 40.94 -4.92 -23.73
N VAL A 429 41.01 -5.71 -22.65
CA VAL A 429 42.11 -6.67 -22.43
C VAL A 429 42.08 -7.81 -23.44
N LYS A 430 40.92 -8.46 -23.64
CA LYS A 430 40.79 -9.57 -24.58
C LYS A 430 41.11 -9.19 -26.02
N THR A 431 40.83 -7.95 -26.41
CA THR A 431 41.13 -7.48 -27.76
C THR A 431 42.59 -7.09 -27.95
N ALA A 432 43.32 -6.72 -26.88
CA ALA A 432 44.76 -6.54 -26.94
C ALA A 432 45.52 -7.86 -27.22
N GLU A 433 44.88 -9.01 -26.99
CA GLU A 433 45.41 -10.34 -27.28
C GLU A 433 45.10 -10.81 -28.72
N ILE A 434 44.27 -10.08 -29.47
CA ILE A 434 43.91 -10.41 -30.86
C ILE A 434 44.93 -9.74 -31.81
N PRO A 435 45.51 -10.47 -32.79
CA PRO A 435 46.41 -9.89 -33.78
C PRO A 435 45.74 -8.74 -34.57
N GLU A 436 46.48 -7.65 -34.81
CA GLU A 436 45.98 -6.47 -35.55
C GLU A 436 45.43 -6.81 -36.96
N SER A 437 45.80 -7.96 -37.53
CA SER A 437 45.33 -8.45 -38.84
C SER A 437 43.84 -8.80 -38.87
N ASP A 438 43.23 -9.10 -37.72
CA ASP A 438 41.85 -9.60 -37.64
C ASP A 438 40.85 -8.50 -37.22
N LEU A 439 41.34 -7.28 -36.91
CA LEU A 439 40.50 -6.14 -36.55
C LEU A 439 40.25 -5.22 -37.75
N VAL A 440 38.98 -4.94 -38.01
CA VAL A 440 38.59 -3.93 -39.00
C VAL A 440 38.95 -2.53 -38.45
N PRO A 441 39.77 -1.73 -39.16
CA PRO A 441 40.10 -0.37 -38.76
C PRO A 441 38.83 0.47 -38.52
N GLY A 442 38.75 1.14 -37.37
CA GLY A 442 37.58 1.95 -36.97
C GLY A 442 36.52 1.20 -36.17
N THR A 443 36.77 -0.06 -35.77
CA THR A 443 35.88 -0.79 -34.86
C THR A 443 35.94 -0.18 -33.45
N ILE A 444 34.81 0.33 -32.97
CA ILE A 444 34.68 0.85 -31.60
C ILE A 444 34.50 -0.35 -30.65
N LEU A 445 35.50 -0.60 -29.80
CA LEU A 445 35.50 -1.74 -28.87
C LEU A 445 34.63 -1.47 -27.64
N VAL A 446 34.76 -0.25 -27.09
CA VAL A 446 34.08 0.27 -25.91
C VAL A 446 33.95 1.78 -26.09
N THR A 447 32.81 2.38 -25.73
CA THR A 447 32.65 3.83 -25.77
C THR A 447 33.29 4.49 -24.55
N GLU A 448 33.62 5.78 -24.63
CA GLU A 448 34.12 6.54 -23.47
C GLU A 448 33.11 6.55 -22.32
N GLU A 449 31.82 6.61 -22.62
CA GLU A 449 30.73 6.56 -21.64
C GLU A 449 30.68 5.20 -20.90
N GLU A 450 30.79 4.08 -21.62
CA GLU A 450 30.83 2.75 -21.03
C GLU A 450 32.05 2.56 -20.12
N LEU A 451 33.21 3.07 -20.54
CA LEU A 451 34.45 2.99 -19.77
C LEU A 451 34.40 3.89 -18.52
N SER A 452 33.90 5.11 -18.66
CA SER A 452 33.73 6.06 -17.56
C SER A 452 32.79 5.50 -16.50
N THR A 453 31.65 4.94 -16.93
CA THR A 453 30.67 4.30 -16.05
C THR A 453 31.29 3.13 -15.29
N CYS A 454 32.04 2.26 -15.98
CA CYS A 454 32.76 1.14 -15.38
C CYS A 454 33.74 1.59 -14.29
N ILE A 455 34.58 2.60 -14.58
CA ILE A 455 35.56 3.14 -13.62
C ILE A 455 34.84 3.77 -12.41
N GLU A 456 33.77 4.52 -12.66
CA GLU A 456 32.95 5.09 -11.59
C GLU A 456 32.36 4.01 -10.67
N ASP A 457 31.85 2.92 -11.22
CA ASP A 457 31.25 1.83 -10.43
C ASP A 457 32.27 1.07 -9.61
N ILE A 458 33.46 0.83 -10.17
CA ILE A 458 34.58 0.28 -9.42
C ILE A 458 34.94 1.19 -8.25
N PHE A 459 34.99 2.51 -8.48
CA PHE A 459 35.25 3.47 -7.42
C PHE A 459 34.13 3.45 -6.37
N LYS A 460 32.87 3.53 -6.77
CA LYS A 460 31.70 3.55 -5.87
C LYS A 460 31.57 2.25 -5.06
N SER A 461 31.91 1.10 -5.65
CA SER A 461 31.89 -0.22 -4.97
C SER A 461 33.04 -0.40 -3.99
N THR A 462 34.13 0.36 -4.13
CA THR A 462 35.30 0.31 -3.22
C THR A 462 35.33 1.44 -2.19
N ALA A 463 34.47 2.45 -2.32
CA ALA A 463 34.54 3.72 -1.59
C ALA A 463 33.96 3.84 -0.14
N PRO A 464 33.44 2.83 0.61
CA PRO A 464 32.89 3.11 1.94
C PRO A 464 33.92 2.94 3.08
N ARG A 465 35.22 2.85 2.79
CA ARG A 465 36.25 2.35 3.74
C ARG A 465 36.59 3.26 4.93
N GLN A 466 35.93 4.41 5.15
CA GLN A 466 36.36 5.30 6.24
C GLN A 466 35.90 4.88 7.65
N GLU A 467 35.04 3.87 7.83
CA GLU A 467 34.60 3.48 9.19
C GLU A 467 34.55 1.98 9.56
N ILE A 468 34.79 1.01 8.67
CA ILE A 468 34.77 -0.42 9.09
C ILE A 468 35.92 -1.19 8.42
N ARG A 469 36.90 -1.61 9.24
CA ARG A 469 37.97 -2.57 8.91
C ARG A 469 37.36 -3.91 8.51
N GLU A 470 37.70 -4.40 7.32
CA GLU A 470 38.02 -5.79 6.95
C GLU A 470 37.80 -5.98 5.44
N THR A 471 38.87 -5.85 4.65
CA THR A 471 38.85 -6.08 3.20
C THR A 471 39.99 -7.01 2.80
N SER A 472 39.77 -8.32 2.96
CA SER A 472 40.59 -9.36 2.31
C SER A 472 39.90 -9.85 1.02
N GLY A 473 38.59 -10.12 1.09
CA GLY A 473 37.91 -10.88 0.02
C GLY A 473 37.71 -10.21 -1.34
N MET A 474 37.69 -8.88 -1.46
CA MET A 474 37.50 -8.21 -2.77
C MET A 474 38.81 -8.10 -3.56
N VAL A 475 39.94 -7.97 -2.85
CA VAL A 475 41.28 -7.97 -3.47
C VAL A 475 41.58 -9.38 -3.99
N GLU A 476 41.32 -10.41 -3.18
CA GLU A 476 41.44 -11.81 -3.60
C GLU A 476 40.55 -12.16 -4.81
N LEU A 477 39.33 -11.61 -4.90
CA LEU A 477 38.43 -11.87 -6.04
C LEU A 477 38.87 -11.17 -7.34
N ILE A 478 39.44 -9.97 -7.22
CA ILE A 478 40.00 -9.24 -8.36
C ILE A 478 41.27 -9.94 -8.83
N GLU A 479 42.17 -10.32 -7.92
CA GLU A 479 43.39 -11.09 -8.21
C GLU A 479 43.07 -12.44 -8.89
N GLN A 480 42.03 -13.17 -8.42
CA GLN A 480 41.59 -14.42 -9.05
C GLN A 480 41.02 -14.26 -10.47
N LEU A 481 40.51 -13.07 -10.83
CA LEU A 481 39.96 -12.80 -12.16
C LEU A 481 40.96 -12.15 -13.10
N THR A 482 41.98 -11.46 -12.58
CA THR A 482 43.01 -10.82 -13.40
C THR A 482 44.16 -11.76 -13.78
N GLY A 483 44.30 -12.91 -13.12
CA GLY A 483 45.32 -13.92 -13.44
C GLY A 483 46.70 -13.53 -12.93
#